data_AF-S2D4J7-F1
#
_entry.id   AF-S2D4J7-F1
#
_cell.length_a   1.000
_cell.length_b   1.000
_cell.length_c   1.000
_cell.angle_alpha   90.00
_cell.angle_beta   90.00
_cell.angle_gamma   90.00
#
_symmetry.space_group_name_H-M   'P 1'
#
loop_
_entity.id
_entity.type
_entity.pdbx_description
1 polymer ?
#
loop_
_entity_poly.entity_id
_entity_poly.type
_entity_poly.pdbx_seq_one_letter_code
_entity_poly.pdbx_strand_id
1 'polypeptide(L)'
;MPKIKTLLHTLSYLKPIQAVYQVKNRLLPKKPLKAFSMEEKQTNALPFFKVMPHEEQLNVEPDGYLFHFLNLRKKYGLQVDWNDQSHGKLWNYNLQYLDYLKLESLDTSIKVKVILDLYSWLWDGRLPLEPYPASLRIMNIIRFLESHELQNEDAAAIKRYLQAEANYLSQNLEYHLLANHLLENAFALWMAAHYFDNKNWIAKAQKLLSQELEEQILPDGAHYELAPMYHQIILFRVLEAYHYTPVSFVLNQTLKTCAGNMLAWMQQMTFEDGSFPYFNDSTEKIALPPQHLKRKADVLGIEATERLLLGASGYRRMEVENMVLIADVEGIQPSYQPGHAHADTFSFVLQDGENPLIVDPGISTYNISPRRDWERSTAAHNTVCIDDQNSSEVWAGFRVGKRAKVTFVKDSPDEVIGIHDGYGKCLHQRGFQCNELVFVVRDELQGSFQKAEAHLHFHFEVDLEPVDEHRFLLNKSVLLEVQGASSITLDNYEQALGYNLLKKAQKLVIRLESNVLETRIYKNP
;
A
#
# COMPACT_ATOMS: atom_id res chain seq x y z
N MET A 1 3.84 -22.25 -16.02
CA MET A 1 3.22 -21.28 -16.95
C MET A 1 1.73 -21.21 -16.65
N PRO A 2 1.11 -20.02 -16.67
CA PRO A 2 -0.33 -19.89 -16.38
C PRO A 2 -1.16 -20.59 -17.48
N LYS A 3 -2.36 -21.06 -17.11
CA LYS A 3 -3.33 -21.60 -18.08
C LYS A 3 -3.81 -20.47 -19.00
N ILE A 4 -4.13 -20.78 -20.26
CA ILE A 4 -4.64 -19.79 -21.23
C ILE A 4 -5.86 -19.03 -20.67
N LYS A 5 -6.74 -19.73 -19.95
CA LYS A 5 -7.91 -19.14 -19.30
C LYS A 5 -7.55 -18.06 -18.28
N THR A 6 -6.55 -18.32 -17.43
CA THR A 6 -6.03 -17.35 -16.45
C THR A 6 -5.52 -16.08 -17.15
N LEU A 7 -4.78 -16.24 -18.24
CA LEU A 7 -4.29 -15.10 -19.03
C LEU A 7 -5.44 -14.28 -19.64
N LEU A 8 -6.46 -14.94 -20.20
CA LEU A 8 -7.63 -14.26 -20.74
C LEU A 8 -8.39 -13.48 -19.66
N HIS A 9 -8.59 -14.08 -18.48
CA HIS A 9 -9.23 -13.41 -17.35
C HIS A 9 -8.39 -12.25 -16.79
N THR A 10 -7.06 -12.31 -16.87
CA THR A 10 -6.23 -11.16 -16.49
C THR A 10 -6.33 -10.05 -17.53
N LEU A 11 -6.26 -10.37 -18.82
CA LEU A 11 -6.25 -9.40 -19.91
C LEU A 11 -7.61 -8.72 -20.15
N SER A 12 -8.74 -9.38 -19.80
CA SER A 12 -10.07 -8.82 -20.00
C SER A 12 -10.36 -7.55 -19.19
N TYR A 13 -9.54 -7.24 -18.18
CA TYR A 13 -9.67 -6.04 -17.35
C TYR A 13 -8.69 -4.93 -17.76
N LEU A 14 -7.78 -5.19 -18.70
CA LEU A 14 -6.77 -4.24 -19.10
C LEU A 14 -7.41 -3.04 -19.82
N LYS A 15 -7.15 -1.82 -19.36
CA LYS A 15 -7.59 -0.61 -20.07
C LYS A 15 -6.87 -0.52 -21.43
N PRO A 16 -7.52 -0.02 -22.49
CA PRO A 16 -6.88 0.13 -23.81
C PRO A 16 -5.56 0.91 -23.76
N ILE A 17 -5.48 1.96 -22.92
CA ILE A 17 -4.26 2.73 -22.74
C ILE A 17 -3.11 1.89 -22.18
N GLN A 18 -3.38 0.97 -21.24
CA GLN A 18 -2.35 0.07 -20.71
C GLN A 18 -1.81 -0.82 -21.84
N ALA A 19 -2.68 -1.40 -22.66
CA ALA A 19 -2.26 -2.25 -23.79
C ALA A 19 -1.36 -1.50 -24.79
N VAL A 20 -1.75 -0.28 -25.18
CA VAL A 20 -0.97 0.57 -26.10
C VAL A 20 0.42 0.85 -25.53
N TYR A 21 0.51 1.25 -24.26
CA TYR A 21 1.79 1.58 -23.65
C TYR A 21 2.64 0.34 -23.32
N GLN A 22 2.02 -0.79 -23.04
CA GLN A 22 2.69 -2.09 -22.92
C GLN A 22 3.40 -2.47 -24.24
N VAL A 23 2.78 -2.22 -25.40
CA VAL A 23 3.41 -2.46 -26.71
C VAL A 23 4.49 -1.40 -26.98
N LYS A 24 4.14 -0.12 -26.85
CA LYS A 24 5.06 1.01 -27.06
C LYS A 24 6.37 0.84 -26.29
N ASN A 25 6.28 0.53 -24.99
CA ASN A 25 7.45 0.44 -24.11
C ASN A 25 8.33 -0.79 -24.39
N ARG A 26 7.81 -1.83 -25.06
CA ARG A 26 8.60 -2.98 -25.50
C ARG A 26 9.28 -2.76 -26.85
N LEU A 27 8.72 -1.91 -27.71
CA LEU A 27 9.25 -1.63 -29.05
C LEU A 27 10.22 -0.45 -29.09
N LEU A 28 10.06 0.54 -28.20
CA LEU A 28 10.95 1.71 -28.17
C LEU A 28 12.24 1.40 -27.39
N PRO A 29 13.41 1.79 -27.92
CA PRO A 29 14.67 1.57 -27.23
C PRO A 29 14.76 2.44 -25.96
N LYS A 30 15.26 1.84 -24.87
CA LYS A 30 15.61 2.59 -23.66
C LYS A 30 16.81 3.49 -23.97
N LYS A 31 16.74 4.75 -23.53
CA LYS A 31 17.81 5.75 -23.71
C LYS A 31 18.46 6.08 -22.37
N PRO A 32 19.76 6.39 -22.32
CA PRO A 32 20.43 6.88 -21.12
C PRO A 32 19.95 8.29 -20.74
N LEU A 33 20.18 8.72 -19.50
CA LEU A 33 19.71 10.01 -19.00
C LEU A 33 20.23 11.20 -19.82
N LYS A 34 21.47 11.11 -20.33
CA LYS A 34 22.06 12.16 -21.20
C LYS A 34 21.23 12.49 -22.44
N ALA A 35 20.43 11.53 -22.95
CA ALA A 35 19.55 11.74 -24.10
C ALA A 35 18.35 12.65 -23.80
N PHE A 36 18.11 12.96 -22.51
CA PHE A 36 17.04 13.84 -22.05
C PHE A 36 17.57 15.18 -21.52
N SER A 37 18.85 15.48 -21.71
CA SER A 37 19.45 16.77 -21.34
C SER A 37 18.69 17.92 -21.98
N MET A 38 18.53 19.00 -21.21
CA MET A 38 17.91 20.24 -21.66
C MET A 38 18.86 21.41 -21.45
N GLU A 39 18.54 22.56 -22.06
CA GLU A 39 19.16 23.82 -21.68
C GLU A 39 18.79 24.19 -20.25
N GLU A 40 19.76 24.76 -19.53
CA GLU A 40 19.60 25.13 -18.13
C GLU A 40 18.44 26.14 -17.98
N LYS A 41 17.57 25.87 -17.01
CA LYS A 41 16.45 26.74 -16.67
C LYS A 41 16.65 27.34 -15.29
N GLN A 42 16.11 28.54 -15.11
CA GLN A 42 15.98 29.15 -13.80
C GLN A 42 15.16 28.24 -12.89
N THR A 43 15.57 28.15 -11.63
CA THR A 43 14.86 27.42 -10.57
C THR A 43 14.08 28.37 -9.68
N ASN A 44 12.93 27.92 -9.18
CA ASN A 44 12.14 28.59 -8.14
C ASN A 44 12.29 27.83 -6.82
N ALA A 45 12.35 28.57 -5.72
CA ALA A 45 12.28 27.98 -4.39
C ALA A 45 10.87 27.40 -4.14
N LEU A 46 10.81 26.26 -3.46
CA LEU A 46 9.56 25.60 -3.09
C LEU A 46 9.47 25.43 -1.57
N PRO A 47 8.34 25.79 -0.93
CA PRO A 47 8.12 25.42 0.46
C PRO A 47 7.79 23.92 0.54
N PHE A 48 8.48 23.16 1.37
CA PHE A 48 8.18 21.75 1.60
C PHE A 48 8.26 21.43 3.08
N PHE A 49 7.56 20.38 3.49
CA PHE A 49 7.62 19.94 4.86
C PHE A 49 8.90 19.18 5.12
N LYS A 50 9.60 19.54 6.19
CA LYS A 50 10.60 18.65 6.76
C LYS A 50 9.92 17.33 7.16
N VAL A 51 10.53 16.22 6.76
CA VAL A 51 10.11 14.86 7.13
C VAL A 51 11.31 14.18 7.74
N MET A 52 11.13 13.61 8.93
CA MET A 52 12.19 12.79 9.52
C MET A 52 12.34 11.50 8.70
N PRO A 53 13.59 11.05 8.48
CA PRO A 53 13.85 9.77 7.82
C PRO A 53 13.27 8.61 8.64
N HIS A 54 13.04 7.47 7.98
CA HIS A 54 13.04 6.19 8.68
C HIS A 54 14.48 5.87 9.11
N GLU A 55 14.66 5.30 10.31
CA GLU A 55 15.96 5.13 10.97
C GLU A 55 17.01 4.38 10.12
N GLU A 56 18.29 4.78 10.27
CA GLU A 56 19.53 4.09 9.84
C GLU A 56 19.62 3.58 8.39
N GLN A 57 18.97 4.23 7.42
CA GLN A 57 18.99 3.79 6.01
C GLN A 57 20.40 3.71 5.37
N LEU A 58 21.33 4.58 5.80
CA LEU A 58 22.70 4.65 5.29
C LEU A 58 23.67 5.03 6.41
N ASN A 59 24.67 4.17 6.63
CA ASN A 59 25.81 4.42 7.50
C ASN A 59 27.10 4.53 6.69
N VAL A 60 27.95 5.50 7.03
CA VAL A 60 29.26 5.71 6.40
C VAL A 60 30.32 4.92 7.18
N GLU A 61 31.05 4.06 6.49
CA GLU A 61 32.17 3.29 7.03
C GLU A 61 33.49 3.78 6.43
N PRO A 62 34.67 3.52 7.08
CA PRO A 62 35.96 4.02 6.59
C PRO A 62 36.29 3.65 5.13
N ASP A 63 35.78 2.53 4.65
CA ASP A 63 36.03 1.96 3.32
C ASP A 63 34.78 1.92 2.42
N GLY A 64 33.65 2.49 2.84
CA GLY A 64 32.43 2.44 2.04
C GLY A 64 31.13 2.81 2.74
N TYR A 65 30.06 2.13 2.34
CA TYR A 65 28.69 2.45 2.76
C TYR A 65 27.95 1.17 3.18
N LEU A 66 27.25 1.24 4.31
CA LEU A 66 26.33 0.20 4.77
C LEU A 66 24.90 0.70 4.62
N PHE A 67 24.17 0.12 3.67
CA PHE A 67 22.75 0.41 3.48
C PHE A 67 21.88 -0.56 4.25
N HIS A 68 20.77 -0.05 4.79
CA HIS A 68 19.76 -0.83 5.51
C HIS A 68 18.37 -0.50 4.96
N PHE A 69 17.76 -1.47 4.27
CA PHE A 69 16.43 -1.33 3.69
C PHE A 69 15.63 -2.59 3.94
N LEU A 70 14.34 -2.47 4.22
CA LEU A 70 13.42 -3.62 4.27
C LEU A 70 13.90 -4.71 5.26
N ASN A 71 14.48 -4.31 6.39
CA ASN A 71 15.14 -5.19 7.38
C ASN A 71 16.32 -6.03 6.83
N LEU A 72 16.92 -5.62 5.72
CA LEU A 72 18.11 -6.24 5.12
C LEU A 72 19.27 -5.24 5.09
N ARG A 73 20.51 -5.75 5.18
CA ARG A 73 21.71 -4.92 5.17
C ARG A 73 22.64 -5.32 4.04
N LYS A 74 23.32 -4.34 3.44
CA LYS A 74 24.40 -4.62 2.48
C LYS A 74 25.47 -3.55 2.51
N LYS A 75 26.72 -4.01 2.56
CA LYS A 75 27.92 -3.19 2.48
C LYS A 75 28.38 -3.06 1.03
N TYR A 76 28.78 -1.86 0.65
CA TYR A 76 29.47 -1.54 -0.59
C TYR A 76 30.77 -0.82 -0.26
N GLY A 77 31.73 -0.82 -1.19
CA GLY A 77 32.87 0.08 -1.12
C GLY A 77 32.46 1.53 -1.42
N LEU A 78 33.44 2.40 -1.68
CA LEU A 78 33.19 3.79 -2.09
C LEU A 78 32.49 3.92 -3.46
N GLN A 79 32.48 2.85 -4.26
CA GLN A 79 31.67 2.73 -5.47
C GLN A 79 30.51 1.79 -5.19
N VAL A 80 29.29 2.30 -5.34
CA VAL A 80 28.06 1.52 -5.12
C VAL A 80 27.64 0.86 -6.42
N ASP A 81 27.24 -0.42 -6.36
CA ASP A 81 26.56 -1.07 -7.48
C ASP A 81 25.09 -0.65 -7.47
N TRP A 82 24.76 0.43 -8.20
CA TRP A 82 23.42 0.98 -8.24
C TRP A 82 22.39 0.09 -8.94
N ASN A 83 22.83 -0.99 -9.62
CA ASN A 83 21.94 -1.98 -10.24
C ASN A 83 21.83 -3.27 -9.41
N ASP A 84 22.37 -3.28 -8.18
CA ASP A 84 22.34 -4.45 -7.32
C ASP A 84 20.91 -4.89 -7.00
N GLN A 85 20.62 -6.14 -7.33
CA GLN A 85 19.34 -6.82 -7.13
C GLN A 85 19.50 -8.11 -6.30
N SER A 86 20.59 -8.26 -5.53
CA SER A 86 20.81 -9.48 -4.73
C SER A 86 19.70 -9.75 -3.70
N HIS A 87 19.01 -8.70 -3.25
CA HIS A 87 17.83 -8.79 -2.37
C HIS A 87 16.51 -8.54 -3.12
N GLY A 88 16.51 -8.61 -4.44
CA GLY A 88 15.35 -8.41 -5.30
C GLY A 88 15.16 -6.97 -5.77
N LYS A 89 14.06 -6.75 -6.52
CA LYS A 89 13.82 -5.48 -7.21
C LYS A 89 13.49 -4.32 -6.28
N LEU A 90 12.74 -4.58 -5.19
CA LEU A 90 12.37 -3.54 -4.23
C LEU A 90 13.59 -3.01 -3.45
N TRP A 91 14.59 -3.87 -3.17
CA TRP A 91 15.88 -3.44 -2.63
C TRP A 91 16.58 -2.47 -3.58
N ASN A 92 16.72 -2.85 -4.85
CA ASN A 92 17.35 -2.03 -5.87
C ASN A 92 16.67 -0.66 -6.01
N TYR A 93 15.35 -0.63 -5.89
CA TYR A 93 14.61 0.62 -5.88
C TYR A 93 14.90 1.48 -4.65
N ASN A 94 14.90 0.92 -3.44
CA ASN A 94 15.24 1.66 -2.22
C ASN A 94 16.65 2.25 -2.26
N LEU A 95 17.61 1.49 -2.79
CA LEU A 95 18.98 1.97 -3.03
C LEU A 95 18.99 3.24 -3.87
N GLN A 96 18.14 3.28 -4.89
CA GLN A 96 18.04 4.37 -5.85
C GLN A 96 17.16 5.55 -5.40
N TYR A 97 16.24 5.39 -4.44
CA TYR A 97 15.28 6.45 -4.10
C TYR A 97 15.91 7.70 -3.47
N LEU A 98 17.13 7.59 -2.96
CA LEU A 98 17.82 8.66 -2.24
C LEU A 98 17.03 9.16 -1.02
N ASP A 99 16.23 8.29 -0.39
CA ASP A 99 15.43 8.68 0.78
C ASP A 99 16.31 9.03 2.00
N TYR A 100 17.49 8.41 2.07
CA TYR A 100 18.52 8.65 3.07
C TYR A 100 19.13 10.05 3.03
N LEU A 101 18.84 10.88 2.01
CA LEU A 101 19.20 12.30 2.02
C LEU A 101 18.53 13.07 3.16
N LYS A 102 17.43 12.54 3.71
CA LYS A 102 16.73 13.08 4.88
C LYS A 102 17.48 12.87 6.21
N LEU A 103 18.49 12.00 6.25
CA LEU A 103 19.30 11.77 7.46
C LEU A 103 20.09 13.03 7.81
N GLU A 104 19.78 13.65 8.95
CA GLU A 104 20.50 14.84 9.45
C GLU A 104 21.92 14.50 9.92
N SER A 105 22.13 13.27 10.38
CA SER A 105 23.43 12.75 10.80
C SER A 105 24.40 12.53 9.65
N LEU A 106 23.92 12.49 8.41
CA LEU A 106 24.74 12.26 7.23
C LEU A 106 25.30 13.60 6.71
N ASP A 107 26.62 13.67 6.58
CA ASP A 107 27.30 14.87 6.08
C ASP A 107 26.85 15.23 4.66
N THR A 108 26.65 16.53 4.41
CA THR A 108 26.21 17.06 3.11
C THR A 108 27.16 16.69 1.98
N SER A 109 28.47 16.67 2.21
CA SER A 109 29.46 16.26 1.21
C SER A 109 29.29 14.80 0.77
N ILE A 110 28.92 13.91 1.71
CA ILE A 110 28.62 12.51 1.42
C ILE A 110 27.32 12.40 0.63
N LYS A 111 26.29 13.14 1.00
CA LYS A 111 25.02 13.22 0.24
C LYS A 111 25.27 13.61 -1.22
N VAL A 112 26.05 14.68 -1.45
CA VAL A 112 26.43 15.15 -2.79
C VAL A 112 27.19 14.06 -3.55
N LYS A 113 28.20 13.44 -2.93
CA LYS A 113 28.99 12.37 -3.56
C LYS A 113 28.13 11.20 -4.02
N VAL A 114 27.19 10.77 -3.18
CA VAL A 114 26.28 9.67 -3.49
C VAL A 114 25.32 10.03 -4.64
N ILE A 115 24.77 11.25 -4.64
CA ILE A 115 23.91 11.74 -5.73
C ILE A 115 24.67 11.75 -7.06
N LEU A 116 25.89 12.29 -7.09
CA LEU A 116 26.69 12.38 -8.30
C LEU A 116 27.14 11.01 -8.80
N ASP A 117 27.49 10.08 -7.91
CA ASP A 117 27.83 8.71 -8.31
C ASP A 117 26.64 8.00 -8.97
N LEU A 118 25.46 8.04 -8.36
CA LEU A 118 24.23 7.47 -8.94
C LEU A 118 23.89 8.11 -10.29
N TYR A 119 23.94 9.44 -10.39
CA TYR A 119 23.65 10.11 -11.66
C TYR A 119 24.68 9.81 -12.75
N SER A 120 25.95 9.57 -12.40
CA SER A 120 26.95 9.13 -13.39
C SER A 120 26.55 7.81 -14.07
N TRP A 121 25.97 6.87 -13.31
CA TRP A 121 25.46 5.61 -13.85
C TRP A 121 24.26 5.80 -14.77
N LEU A 122 23.31 6.65 -14.36
CA LEU A 122 22.12 6.98 -15.16
C LEU A 122 22.50 7.73 -16.45
N TRP A 123 23.44 8.67 -16.35
CA TRP A 123 23.93 9.50 -17.45
C TRP A 123 24.59 8.68 -18.55
N ASP A 124 25.42 7.71 -18.16
CA ASP A 124 26.12 6.84 -19.09
C ASP A 124 25.28 5.66 -19.58
N GLY A 125 24.13 5.40 -18.94
CA GLY A 125 23.25 4.27 -19.25
C GLY A 125 23.68 2.94 -18.63
N ARG A 126 24.56 2.98 -17.61
CA ARG A 126 24.94 1.80 -16.81
C ARG A 126 23.78 1.31 -15.94
N LEU A 127 22.92 2.24 -15.50
CA LEU A 127 21.68 1.95 -14.79
C LEU A 127 20.47 2.30 -15.68
N PRO A 128 19.57 1.36 -15.99
CA PRO A 128 18.36 1.66 -16.75
C PRO A 128 17.44 2.61 -16.00
N LEU A 129 16.92 3.63 -16.70
CA LEU A 129 15.89 4.51 -16.16
C LEU A 129 14.54 3.80 -16.05
N GLU A 130 13.88 3.96 -14.90
CA GLU A 130 12.52 3.53 -14.63
C GLU A 130 11.73 4.69 -14.00
N PRO A 131 10.46 4.94 -14.40
CA PRO A 131 9.77 6.16 -14.01
C PRO A 131 9.43 6.24 -12.52
N TYR A 132 9.07 5.12 -11.88
CA TYR A 132 8.76 5.09 -10.45
C TYR A 132 9.97 5.48 -9.57
N PRO A 133 11.17 4.84 -9.68
CA PRO A 133 12.36 5.32 -8.98
C PRO A 133 12.76 6.75 -9.35
N ALA A 134 12.61 7.17 -10.61
CA ALA A 134 12.88 8.54 -11.03
C ALA A 134 11.97 9.55 -10.32
N SER A 135 10.70 9.20 -10.10
CA SER A 135 9.73 10.06 -9.41
C SER A 135 10.15 10.32 -7.97
N LEU A 136 10.52 9.27 -7.24
CA LEU A 136 10.99 9.39 -5.85
C LEU A 136 12.32 10.16 -5.77
N ARG A 137 13.27 9.89 -6.67
CA ARG A 137 14.54 10.65 -6.76
C ARG A 137 14.31 12.14 -7.01
N ILE A 138 13.48 12.48 -8.01
CA ILE A 138 13.16 13.87 -8.34
C ILE A 138 12.67 14.61 -7.09
N MET A 139 11.68 14.06 -6.38
CA MET A 139 11.14 14.69 -5.19
C MET A 139 12.17 14.77 -4.05
N ASN A 140 12.92 13.71 -3.80
CA ASN A 140 13.92 13.69 -2.73
C ASN A 140 15.09 14.65 -3.00
N ILE A 141 15.53 14.80 -4.25
CA ILE A 141 16.60 15.73 -4.62
C ILE A 141 16.12 17.18 -4.56
N ILE A 142 14.89 17.48 -5.01
CA ILE A 142 14.33 18.83 -4.87
C ILE A 142 14.29 19.22 -3.39
N ARG A 143 13.75 18.36 -2.51
CA ARG A 143 13.77 18.60 -1.06
C ARG A 143 15.19 18.79 -0.51
N PHE A 144 16.16 18.02 -1.00
CA PHE A 144 17.56 18.13 -0.59
C PHE A 144 18.16 19.49 -0.99
N LEU A 145 18.01 19.89 -2.26
CA LEU A 145 18.51 21.17 -2.78
C LEU A 145 17.90 22.37 -2.06
N GLU A 146 16.64 22.27 -1.63
CA GLU A 146 15.95 23.34 -0.93
C GLU A 146 16.22 23.37 0.58
N SER A 147 16.79 22.31 1.15
CA SER A 147 17.17 22.25 2.59
C SER A 147 18.67 22.43 2.86
N HIS A 148 19.50 22.48 1.82
CA HIS A 148 20.95 22.50 1.98
C HIS A 148 21.60 23.56 1.08
N GLU A 149 22.55 24.30 1.64
CA GLU A 149 23.43 25.18 0.87
C GLU A 149 24.59 24.36 0.31
N LEU A 150 24.76 24.38 -1.01
CA LEU A 150 25.78 23.60 -1.72
C LEU A 150 26.79 24.52 -2.41
N GLN A 151 27.98 23.98 -2.72
CA GLN A 151 28.91 24.66 -3.61
C GLN A 151 28.28 24.86 -4.99
N ASN A 152 28.56 26.00 -5.63
CA ASN A 152 27.90 26.40 -6.88
C ASN A 152 28.06 25.35 -7.99
N GLU A 153 29.23 24.71 -8.10
CA GLU A 153 29.50 23.69 -9.11
C GLU A 153 28.70 22.39 -8.88
N ASP A 154 28.64 21.90 -7.64
CA ASP A 154 27.88 20.72 -7.26
C ASP A 154 26.37 20.96 -7.46
N ALA A 155 25.88 22.12 -7.02
CA ALA A 155 24.49 22.52 -7.20
C ALA A 155 24.11 22.55 -8.68
N ALA A 156 24.95 23.16 -9.53
CA ALA A 156 24.72 23.24 -10.97
C ALA A 156 24.70 21.84 -11.62
N ALA A 157 25.65 20.97 -11.24
CA ALA A 157 25.70 19.60 -11.75
C ALA A 157 24.45 18.79 -11.38
N ILE A 158 24.04 18.81 -10.10
CA ILE A 158 22.85 18.10 -9.62
C ILE A 158 21.59 18.65 -10.31
N LYS A 159 21.44 19.97 -10.43
CA LYS A 159 20.29 20.59 -11.11
C LYS A 159 20.20 20.17 -12.57
N ARG A 160 21.33 20.08 -13.28
CA ARG A 160 21.38 19.60 -14.67
C ARG A 160 20.87 18.15 -14.78
N TYR A 161 21.33 17.26 -13.91
CA TYR A 161 20.87 15.86 -13.92
C TYR A 161 19.39 15.74 -13.57
N LEU A 162 18.96 16.45 -12.52
CA LEU A 162 17.56 16.50 -12.09
C LEU A 162 16.63 17.01 -13.19
N GLN A 163 17.05 18.04 -13.94
CA GLN A 163 16.27 18.58 -15.06
C GLN A 163 16.13 17.56 -16.20
N ALA A 164 17.21 16.82 -16.51
CA ALA A 164 17.17 15.75 -17.50
C ALA A 164 16.25 14.60 -17.04
N GLU A 165 16.23 14.30 -15.74
CA GLU A 165 15.39 13.23 -15.18
C GLU A 165 13.91 13.64 -15.18
N ALA A 166 13.60 14.89 -14.85
CA ALA A 166 12.26 15.45 -14.99
C ALA A 166 11.78 15.43 -16.45
N ASN A 167 12.68 15.74 -17.41
CA ASN A 167 12.37 15.64 -18.84
C ASN A 167 12.09 14.19 -19.26
N TYR A 168 12.90 13.23 -18.79
CA TYR A 168 12.65 11.80 -18.96
C TYR A 168 11.27 11.42 -18.43
N LEU A 169 10.94 11.77 -17.18
CA LEU A 169 9.66 11.43 -16.56
C LEU A 169 8.49 12.03 -17.36
N SER A 170 8.63 13.28 -17.80
CA SER A 170 7.62 13.95 -18.63
C SER A 170 7.32 13.21 -19.94
N GLN A 171 8.22 12.36 -20.43
CA GLN A 171 8.05 11.61 -21.68
C GLN A 171 7.70 10.13 -21.46
N ASN A 172 7.87 9.61 -20.24
CA ASN A 172 7.85 8.18 -19.94
C ASN A 172 6.90 7.81 -18.77
N LEU A 173 5.82 8.57 -18.58
CA LEU A 173 4.78 8.27 -17.60
C LEU A 173 4.25 6.82 -17.69
N GLU A 174 3.93 6.22 -16.54
CA GLU A 174 3.58 4.79 -16.40
C GLU A 174 2.15 4.43 -16.79
N TYR A 175 1.69 4.88 -17.97
CA TYR A 175 0.36 4.54 -18.50
C TYR A 175 0.13 3.04 -18.74
N HIS A 176 1.19 2.24 -18.75
CA HIS A 176 1.14 0.78 -18.86
C HIS A 176 0.83 0.07 -17.53
N LEU A 177 0.98 0.77 -16.40
CA LEU A 177 0.64 0.31 -15.05
C LEU A 177 -0.60 1.03 -14.51
N LEU A 178 -0.66 2.36 -14.66
CA LEU A 178 -1.63 3.26 -14.01
C LEU A 178 -1.48 3.28 -12.48
N ALA A 179 -2.54 3.62 -11.75
CA ALA A 179 -2.62 3.50 -10.30
C ALA A 179 -1.57 4.33 -9.56
N ASN A 180 -1.16 3.91 -8.37
CA ASN A 180 -0.25 4.68 -7.52
C ASN A 180 1.03 5.08 -8.26
N HIS A 181 1.51 4.24 -9.20
CA HIS A 181 2.67 4.54 -10.03
C HIS A 181 2.46 5.80 -10.89
N LEU A 182 1.35 5.86 -11.64
CA LEU A 182 1.07 7.01 -12.50
C LEU A 182 0.79 8.27 -11.67
N LEU A 183 0.14 8.12 -10.52
CA LEU A 183 -0.13 9.24 -9.61
C LEU A 183 1.16 9.78 -8.97
N GLU A 184 2.08 8.90 -8.54
CA GLU A 184 3.42 9.27 -8.08
C GLU A 184 4.23 9.97 -9.20
N ASN A 185 4.16 9.49 -10.44
CA ASN A 185 4.77 10.19 -11.58
C ASN A 185 4.18 11.61 -11.74
N ALA A 186 2.87 11.77 -11.55
CA ALA A 186 2.20 13.05 -11.66
C ALA A 186 2.65 14.04 -10.57
N PHE A 187 2.76 13.58 -9.32
CA PHE A 187 3.27 14.40 -8.21
C PHE A 187 4.73 14.81 -8.40
N ALA A 188 5.60 13.89 -8.81
CA ALA A 188 7.00 14.21 -9.07
C ALA A 188 7.15 15.20 -10.24
N LEU A 189 6.37 15.01 -11.32
CA LEU A 189 6.37 15.95 -12.44
C LEU A 189 5.82 17.32 -12.03
N TRP A 190 4.79 17.38 -11.18
CA TRP A 190 4.24 18.63 -10.66
C TRP A 190 5.28 19.41 -9.85
N MET A 191 5.96 18.74 -8.91
CA MET A 191 7.03 19.34 -8.12
C MET A 191 8.17 19.86 -9.01
N ALA A 192 8.66 19.03 -9.94
CA ALA A 192 9.70 19.45 -10.88
C ALA A 192 9.25 20.59 -11.79
N ALA A 193 7.98 20.61 -12.21
CA ALA A 193 7.43 21.65 -13.06
C ALA A 193 7.47 23.02 -12.38
N HIS A 194 7.09 23.08 -11.10
CA HIS A 194 7.17 24.30 -10.30
C HIS A 194 8.62 24.68 -9.98
N TYR A 195 9.46 23.70 -9.65
CA TYR A 195 10.87 23.92 -9.36
C TYR A 195 11.63 24.54 -10.54
N PHE A 196 11.38 24.10 -11.78
CA PHE A 196 12.06 24.58 -12.98
C PHE A 196 11.26 25.62 -13.80
N ASP A 197 10.20 26.20 -13.22
CA ASP A 197 9.25 27.11 -13.89
C ASP A 197 8.82 26.66 -15.30
N ASN A 198 8.57 25.37 -15.47
CA ASN A 198 8.35 24.79 -16.79
C ASN A 198 6.86 24.73 -17.12
N LYS A 199 6.35 25.77 -17.80
CA LYS A 199 4.93 25.90 -18.19
C LYS A 199 4.34 24.67 -18.90
N ASN A 200 5.11 24.00 -19.76
CA ASN A 200 4.65 22.80 -20.45
C ASN A 200 4.48 21.62 -19.48
N TRP A 201 5.40 21.47 -18.54
CA TRP A 201 5.30 20.46 -17.49
C TRP A 201 4.17 20.78 -16.51
N ILE A 202 3.98 22.06 -16.15
CA ILE A 202 2.88 22.52 -15.28
C ILE A 202 1.54 22.12 -15.92
N ALA A 203 1.29 22.50 -17.18
CA ALA A 203 0.03 22.18 -17.85
C ALA A 203 -0.21 20.67 -17.94
N LYS A 204 0.85 19.88 -18.18
CA LYS A 204 0.77 18.42 -18.27
C LYS A 204 0.48 17.76 -16.92
N ALA A 205 1.23 18.12 -15.90
CA ALA A 205 1.10 17.55 -14.56
C ALA A 205 -0.21 17.98 -13.89
N GLN A 206 -0.64 19.23 -14.07
CA GLN A 206 -1.95 19.68 -13.57
C GLN A 206 -3.08 18.85 -14.15
N LYS A 207 -3.11 18.66 -15.48
CA LYS A 207 -4.13 17.84 -16.14
C LYS A 207 -4.11 16.41 -15.61
N LEU A 208 -2.92 15.82 -15.49
CA LEU A 208 -2.77 14.44 -15.02
C LEU A 208 -3.21 14.28 -13.56
N LEU A 209 -2.76 15.17 -12.66
CA LEU A 209 -3.15 15.14 -11.25
C LEU A 209 -4.66 15.32 -11.08
N SER A 210 -5.30 16.24 -11.79
CA SER A 210 -6.75 16.39 -11.71
C SER A 210 -7.48 15.11 -12.12
N GLN A 211 -7.05 14.45 -13.20
CA GLN A 211 -7.67 13.21 -13.69
C GLN A 211 -7.44 12.03 -12.74
N GLU A 212 -6.21 11.86 -12.26
CA GLU A 212 -5.88 10.73 -11.38
C GLU A 212 -6.42 10.93 -9.97
N LEU A 213 -6.48 12.16 -9.42
CA LEU A 213 -7.13 12.37 -8.12
C LEU A 213 -8.63 12.10 -8.17
N GLU A 214 -9.30 12.45 -9.27
CA GLU A 214 -10.72 12.16 -9.49
C GLU A 214 -10.99 10.65 -9.63
N GLU A 215 -10.12 9.92 -10.33
CA GLU A 215 -10.26 8.47 -10.53
C GLU A 215 -9.85 7.66 -9.29
N GLN A 216 -8.79 8.07 -8.60
CA GLN A 216 -8.12 7.24 -7.59
C GLN A 216 -8.59 7.49 -6.15
N ILE A 217 -9.27 8.59 -5.87
CA ILE A 217 -9.82 8.89 -4.55
C ILE A 217 -11.33 8.60 -4.56
N LEU A 218 -11.73 7.57 -3.84
CA LEU A 218 -13.11 7.10 -3.77
C LEU A 218 -14.00 8.11 -3.02
N PRO A 219 -15.34 8.03 -3.20
CA PRO A 219 -16.28 8.93 -2.51
C PRO A 219 -16.17 8.94 -0.99
N ASP A 220 -15.73 7.85 -0.36
CA ASP A 220 -15.49 7.77 1.08
C ASP A 220 -14.06 8.14 1.50
N GLY A 221 -13.26 8.67 0.55
CA GLY A 221 -11.91 9.18 0.78
C GLY A 221 -10.79 8.14 0.61
N ALA A 222 -11.10 6.87 0.40
CA ALA A 222 -10.07 5.86 0.23
C ALA A 222 -9.25 6.09 -1.05
N HIS A 223 -7.98 5.67 -1.03
CA HIS A 223 -7.27 5.43 -2.28
C HIS A 223 -7.74 4.07 -2.82
N TYR A 224 -8.06 4.02 -4.10
CA TYR A 224 -8.78 2.90 -4.71
C TYR A 224 -8.04 1.56 -4.77
N GLU A 225 -6.75 1.50 -4.41
CA GLU A 225 -6.00 0.24 -4.30
C GLU A 225 -6.29 -0.48 -3.00
N LEU A 226 -7.09 0.14 -2.12
CA LEU A 226 -7.62 -0.46 -0.89
C LEU A 226 -6.51 -1.01 0.01
N ALA A 227 -5.31 -0.43 -0.03
CA ALA A 227 -4.21 -0.76 0.86
C ALA A 227 -3.91 0.45 1.76
N PRO A 228 -4.21 0.39 3.08
CA PRO A 228 -3.93 1.48 4.02
C PRO A 228 -2.53 2.10 3.91
N MET A 229 -1.49 1.29 3.71
CA MET A 229 -0.12 1.78 3.51
C MET A 229 0.00 2.71 2.29
N TYR A 230 -0.58 2.32 1.14
CA TYR A 230 -0.57 3.11 -0.08
C TYR A 230 -1.44 4.36 0.02
N HIS A 231 -2.58 4.27 0.71
CA HIS A 231 -3.39 5.43 1.05
C HIS A 231 -2.54 6.50 1.78
N GLN A 232 -1.78 6.10 2.81
CA GLN A 232 -0.93 7.00 3.59
C GLN A 232 0.20 7.62 2.75
N ILE A 233 0.80 6.86 1.82
CA ILE A 233 1.79 7.37 0.87
C ILE A 233 1.18 8.48 0.01
N ILE A 234 0.00 8.22 -0.58
CA ILE A 234 -0.68 9.20 -1.45
C ILE A 234 -1.17 10.41 -0.65
N LEU A 235 -1.71 10.22 0.56
CA LEU A 235 -2.14 11.33 1.41
C LEU A 235 -0.96 12.27 1.72
N PHE A 236 0.23 11.73 2.00
CA PHE A 236 1.42 12.56 2.16
C PHE A 236 1.72 13.39 0.90
N ARG A 237 1.63 12.79 -0.30
CA ARG A 237 1.84 13.51 -1.56
C ARG A 237 0.81 14.60 -1.81
N VAL A 238 -0.46 14.34 -1.49
CA VAL A 238 -1.55 15.33 -1.62
C VAL A 238 -1.29 16.51 -0.69
N LEU A 239 -0.97 16.26 0.58
CA LEU A 239 -0.67 17.31 1.57
C LEU A 239 0.54 18.15 1.13
N GLU A 240 1.61 17.49 0.67
CA GLU A 240 2.80 18.20 0.21
C GLU A 240 2.53 19.01 -1.06
N ALA A 241 1.84 18.45 -2.04
CA ALA A 241 1.45 19.18 -3.24
C ALA A 241 0.56 20.38 -2.90
N TYR A 242 -0.39 20.24 -1.98
CA TYR A 242 -1.23 21.35 -1.53
C TYR A 242 -0.38 22.52 -1.00
N HIS A 243 0.65 22.21 -0.21
CA HIS A 243 1.48 23.20 0.47
C HIS A 243 2.20 24.17 -0.47
N TYR A 244 2.82 23.65 -1.55
CA TYR A 244 3.57 24.48 -2.49
C TYR A 244 2.75 24.92 -3.71
N THR A 245 1.56 24.35 -3.94
CA THR A 245 0.72 24.73 -5.08
C THR A 245 0.11 26.11 -4.83
N PRO A 246 0.34 27.11 -5.69
CA PRO A 246 -0.24 28.43 -5.50
C PRO A 246 -1.78 28.40 -5.53
N VAL A 247 -2.42 29.22 -4.69
CA VAL A 247 -3.89 29.32 -4.59
C VAL A 247 -4.59 29.73 -5.90
N SER A 248 -3.86 30.29 -6.86
CA SER A 248 -4.37 30.63 -8.19
C SER A 248 -4.66 29.40 -9.06
N PHE A 249 -4.11 28.23 -8.72
CA PHE A 249 -4.42 26.99 -9.42
C PHE A 249 -5.67 26.36 -8.81
N VAL A 250 -6.64 26.01 -9.66
CA VAL A 250 -7.82 25.21 -9.26
C VAL A 250 -7.41 23.93 -8.54
N LEU A 251 -6.28 23.34 -8.95
CA LEU A 251 -5.71 22.15 -8.33
C LEU A 251 -5.43 22.33 -6.84
N ASN A 252 -5.11 23.53 -6.35
CA ASN A 252 -4.92 23.78 -4.91
C ASN A 252 -6.18 23.38 -4.12
N GLN A 253 -7.35 23.80 -4.59
CA GLN A 253 -8.62 23.46 -3.92
C GLN A 253 -8.96 21.98 -4.07
N THR A 254 -8.69 21.37 -5.23
CA THR A 254 -8.85 19.92 -5.43
C THR A 254 -8.01 19.14 -4.42
N LEU A 255 -6.73 19.50 -4.26
CA LEU A 255 -5.83 18.84 -3.31
C LEU A 255 -6.33 19.00 -1.86
N LYS A 256 -6.83 20.19 -1.48
CA LYS A 256 -7.41 20.42 -0.16
C LYS A 256 -8.59 19.50 0.12
N THR A 257 -9.53 19.41 -0.82
CA THR A 257 -10.72 18.56 -0.69
C THR A 257 -10.35 17.09 -0.65
N CYS A 258 -9.45 16.63 -1.53
CA CYS A 258 -8.93 15.26 -1.50
C CYS A 258 -8.28 14.93 -0.16
N ALA A 259 -7.41 15.81 0.36
CA ALA A 259 -6.75 15.61 1.64
C ALA A 259 -7.76 15.46 2.79
N GLY A 260 -8.79 16.31 2.86
CA GLY A 260 -9.83 16.23 3.89
C GLY A 260 -10.59 14.90 3.87
N ASN A 261 -10.96 14.41 2.68
CA ASN A 261 -11.63 13.13 2.54
C ASN A 261 -10.72 11.95 2.91
N MET A 262 -9.47 11.97 2.42
CA MET A 262 -8.48 10.95 2.74
C MET A 262 -8.17 10.89 4.25
N LEU A 263 -8.05 12.05 4.90
CA LEU A 263 -7.86 12.13 6.36
C LEU A 263 -9.03 11.49 7.12
N ALA A 264 -10.27 11.73 6.68
CA ALA A 264 -11.45 11.13 7.30
C ALA A 264 -11.46 9.60 7.14
N TRP A 265 -11.13 9.08 5.96
CA TRP A 265 -10.97 7.64 5.74
C TRP A 265 -9.87 7.05 6.61
N MET A 266 -8.69 7.69 6.66
CA MET A 266 -7.56 7.23 7.47
C MET A 266 -7.93 7.19 8.96
N GLN A 267 -8.67 8.18 9.48
CA GLN A 267 -9.14 8.19 10.87
C GLN A 267 -10.03 7.00 11.19
N GLN A 268 -10.95 6.62 10.30
CA GLN A 268 -11.81 5.45 10.47
C GLN A 268 -11.02 4.14 10.42
N MET A 269 -9.92 4.09 9.66
CA MET A 269 -9.06 2.91 9.55
C MET A 269 -7.98 2.83 10.64
N THR A 270 -7.85 3.86 11.48
CA THR A 270 -6.86 3.90 12.56
C THR A 270 -7.47 3.38 13.86
N PHE A 271 -6.74 2.54 14.58
CA PHE A 271 -7.11 2.06 15.91
C PHE A 271 -6.63 3.03 17.01
N GLU A 272 -7.03 2.77 18.26
CA GLU A 272 -6.73 3.65 19.41
C GLU A 272 -5.23 3.82 19.65
N ASP A 273 -4.45 2.75 19.46
CA ASP A 273 -2.98 2.73 19.56
C ASP A 273 -2.27 3.45 18.39
N GLY A 274 -3.04 3.91 17.39
CA GLY A 274 -2.53 4.57 16.19
C GLY A 274 -2.08 3.61 15.08
N SER A 275 -2.27 2.29 15.27
CA SER A 275 -2.06 1.28 14.23
C SER A 275 -3.21 1.28 13.21
N PHE A 276 -3.07 0.47 12.16
CA PHE A 276 -4.06 0.32 11.09
C PHE A 276 -4.03 -1.13 10.54
N PRO A 277 -5.12 -1.65 9.97
CA PRO A 277 -5.17 -3.02 9.47
C PRO A 277 -4.24 -3.24 8.28
N TYR A 278 -3.64 -4.43 8.18
CA TYR A 278 -2.72 -4.77 7.09
C TYR A 278 -3.43 -5.37 5.87
N PHE A 279 -4.62 -4.86 5.51
CA PHE A 279 -5.33 -5.30 4.31
C PHE A 279 -4.50 -5.08 3.04
N ASN A 280 -4.62 -6.03 2.11
CA ASN A 280 -3.88 -6.03 0.84
C ASN A 280 -2.36 -5.88 1.08
N ASP A 281 -1.64 -5.20 0.19
CA ASP A 281 -0.21 -4.93 0.38
C ASP A 281 0.05 -3.80 1.39
N SER A 282 -0.27 -4.03 2.66
CA SER A 282 -0.02 -3.09 3.74
C SER A 282 0.93 -3.65 4.80
N THR A 283 1.82 -2.78 5.28
CA THR A 283 2.72 -3.07 6.39
C THR A 283 3.23 -1.76 7.00
N GLU A 284 3.85 -1.84 8.17
CA GLU A 284 4.43 -0.69 8.85
C GLU A 284 5.81 -0.28 8.31
N LYS A 285 6.27 0.89 8.76
CA LYS A 285 7.63 1.43 8.53
C LYS A 285 7.99 1.72 7.06
N ILE A 286 6.98 1.84 6.20
CA ILE A 286 7.11 2.27 4.80
C ILE A 286 6.45 3.63 4.57
N ALA A 287 5.18 3.76 4.97
CA ALA A 287 4.46 5.02 4.93
C ALA A 287 4.61 5.78 6.26
N LEU A 288 4.36 7.10 6.23
CA LEU A 288 4.25 7.89 7.47
C LEU A 288 3.04 7.41 8.29
N PRO A 289 3.17 7.23 9.61
CA PRO A 289 2.07 6.76 10.44
C PRO A 289 0.91 7.78 10.49
N PRO A 290 -0.33 7.36 10.78
CA PRO A 290 -1.51 8.22 10.74
C PRO A 290 -1.36 9.51 11.55
N GLN A 291 -0.81 9.42 12.76
CA GLN A 291 -0.55 10.57 13.62
C GLN A 291 0.39 11.62 13.00
N HIS A 292 1.37 11.21 12.19
CA HIS A 292 2.30 12.13 11.52
C HIS A 292 1.60 12.88 10.38
N LEU A 293 0.74 12.17 9.63
CA LEU A 293 -0.06 12.76 8.55
C LEU A 293 -1.09 13.73 9.08
N LYS A 294 -1.77 13.39 10.19
CA LYS A 294 -2.68 14.30 10.89
C LYS A 294 -1.97 15.59 11.30
N ARG A 295 -0.82 15.50 11.97
CA ARG A 295 -0.05 16.71 12.36
C ARG A 295 0.35 17.58 11.17
N LYS A 296 0.68 16.96 10.02
CA LYS A 296 0.97 17.72 8.79
C LYS A 296 -0.26 18.43 8.24
N ALA A 297 -1.43 17.78 8.28
CA ALA A 297 -2.69 18.37 7.89
C ALA A 297 -3.10 19.53 8.82
N ASP A 298 -2.91 19.38 10.13
CA ASP A 298 -3.18 20.42 11.13
C ASP A 298 -2.35 21.68 10.86
N VAL A 299 -1.05 21.53 10.58
CA VAL A 299 -0.15 22.65 10.19
C VAL A 299 -0.63 23.36 8.92
N LEU A 300 -1.29 22.63 8.03
CA LEU A 300 -1.85 23.16 6.78
C LEU A 300 -3.25 23.77 6.93
N GLY A 301 -3.90 23.65 8.10
CA GLY A 301 -5.30 24.02 8.27
C GLY A 301 -6.24 23.17 7.40
N ILE A 302 -5.90 21.89 7.21
CA ILE A 302 -6.75 20.90 6.55
C ILE A 302 -7.33 20.00 7.63
N GLU A 303 -8.65 20.03 7.75
CA GLU A 303 -9.39 19.16 8.65
C GLU A 303 -9.95 17.96 7.88
N ALA A 304 -10.16 16.85 8.58
CA ALA A 304 -10.87 15.71 8.04
C ALA A 304 -12.31 16.09 7.72
N THR A 305 -12.82 15.63 6.57
CA THR A 305 -14.22 15.85 6.19
C THR A 305 -15.15 15.23 7.22
N GLU A 306 -16.00 16.05 7.83
CA GLU A 306 -16.92 15.59 8.87
C GLU A 306 -17.88 14.51 8.35
N ARG A 307 -18.18 13.52 9.20
CA ARG A 307 -19.19 12.46 8.96
C ARG A 307 -18.96 11.63 7.69
N LEU A 308 -17.73 11.60 7.16
CA LEU A 308 -17.37 10.66 6.11
C LEU A 308 -17.16 9.28 6.75
N LEU A 309 -18.04 8.35 6.45
CA LEU A 309 -17.99 6.97 6.92
C LEU A 309 -17.42 6.06 5.83
N LEU A 310 -16.82 4.94 6.25
CA LEU A 310 -16.37 3.91 5.33
C LEU A 310 -17.57 3.35 4.56
N GLY A 311 -17.43 3.26 3.23
CA GLY A 311 -18.55 3.01 2.33
C GLY A 311 -18.09 2.48 0.99
N ALA A 312 -17.77 3.40 0.08
CA ALA A 312 -17.43 3.11 -1.31
C ALA A 312 -16.15 2.27 -1.51
N SER A 313 -15.23 2.28 -0.55
CA SER A 313 -14.06 1.39 -0.49
C SER A 313 -14.40 -0.04 -0.10
N GLY A 314 -15.63 -0.25 0.38
CA GLY A 314 -16.13 -1.51 0.92
C GLY A 314 -15.44 -1.96 2.21
N TYR A 315 -14.76 -1.06 2.92
CA TYR A 315 -14.44 -1.28 4.34
C TYR A 315 -15.62 -0.90 5.23
N ARG A 316 -15.83 -1.61 6.34
CA ARG A 316 -16.84 -1.28 7.35
C ARG A 316 -16.22 -1.36 8.74
N ARG A 317 -16.47 -0.32 9.53
CA ARG A 317 -16.03 -0.24 10.93
C ARG A 317 -17.25 -0.43 11.83
N MET A 318 -17.14 -1.35 12.78
CA MET A 318 -18.16 -1.63 13.80
C MET A 318 -17.49 -1.62 15.17
N GLU A 319 -18.21 -1.16 16.19
CA GLU A 319 -17.69 -1.00 17.55
C GLU A 319 -18.64 -1.62 18.57
N VAL A 320 -18.07 -2.31 19.55
CA VAL A 320 -18.78 -2.91 20.70
C VAL A 320 -17.93 -2.64 21.93
N GLU A 321 -18.46 -1.85 22.87
CA GLU A 321 -17.68 -1.27 23.98
C GLU A 321 -16.39 -0.59 23.48
N ASN A 322 -15.22 -1.12 23.84
CA ASN A 322 -13.90 -0.66 23.39
C ASN A 322 -13.29 -1.56 22.30
N MET A 323 -14.01 -2.56 21.82
CA MET A 323 -13.59 -3.41 20.71
C MET A 323 -13.98 -2.79 19.38
N VAL A 324 -13.06 -2.83 18.43
CA VAL A 324 -13.23 -2.31 17.07
C VAL A 324 -13.00 -3.45 16.09
N LEU A 325 -14.01 -3.69 15.25
CA LEU A 325 -13.93 -4.60 14.11
C LEU A 325 -13.89 -3.78 12.82
N ILE A 326 -12.93 -4.08 11.94
CA ILE A 326 -12.91 -3.54 10.58
C ILE A 326 -13.01 -4.71 9.60
N ALA A 327 -14.04 -4.72 8.77
CA ALA A 327 -14.31 -5.74 7.77
C ALA A 327 -13.99 -5.22 6.36
N ASP A 328 -13.38 -6.07 5.54
CA ASP A 328 -13.34 -5.92 4.08
C ASP A 328 -14.53 -6.66 3.48
N VAL A 329 -15.51 -5.91 3.00
CA VAL A 329 -16.72 -6.42 2.35
C VAL A 329 -16.74 -6.17 0.85
N GLU A 330 -15.62 -5.73 0.26
CA GLU A 330 -15.51 -5.47 -1.17
C GLU A 330 -14.85 -6.62 -1.93
N GLY A 331 -15.02 -6.60 -3.26
CA GLY A 331 -14.16 -7.38 -4.14
C GLY A 331 -12.86 -6.65 -4.49
N ILE A 332 -12.12 -7.20 -5.44
CA ILE A 332 -10.85 -6.62 -5.89
C ILE A 332 -11.05 -5.30 -6.65
N GLN A 333 -10.47 -4.21 -6.13
CA GLN A 333 -10.41 -2.89 -6.78
C GLN A 333 -8.97 -2.28 -6.76
N PRO A 334 -8.62 -1.43 -7.75
CA PRO A 334 -9.31 -1.29 -9.03
C PRO A 334 -9.10 -2.53 -9.89
N SER A 335 -10.16 -2.98 -10.56
CA SER A 335 -10.13 -4.27 -11.28
C SER A 335 -9.07 -4.36 -12.38
N TYR A 336 -8.68 -3.22 -12.99
CA TYR A 336 -7.70 -3.14 -14.06
C TYR A 336 -6.23 -3.09 -13.59
N GLN A 337 -5.98 -2.91 -12.29
CA GLN A 337 -4.64 -2.97 -11.72
C GLN A 337 -4.65 -3.58 -10.30
N PRO A 338 -4.91 -4.90 -10.18
CA PRO A 338 -5.05 -5.58 -8.89
C PRO A 338 -3.69 -6.04 -8.34
N GLY A 339 -2.63 -5.25 -8.58
CA GLY A 339 -1.26 -5.66 -8.27
C GLY A 339 -1.06 -5.92 -6.77
N HIS A 340 -1.70 -5.09 -5.96
CA HIS A 340 -1.65 -5.10 -4.51
C HIS A 340 -2.81 -5.87 -3.86
N ALA A 341 -3.74 -6.39 -4.68
CA ALA A 341 -4.94 -7.05 -4.18
C ALA A 341 -4.68 -8.51 -3.80
N HIS A 342 -5.36 -8.97 -2.75
CA HIS A 342 -5.32 -10.34 -2.26
C HIS A 342 -6.63 -11.09 -2.61
N ALA A 343 -6.72 -12.36 -2.20
CA ALA A 343 -7.95 -13.15 -2.27
C ALA A 343 -8.65 -13.17 -0.90
N ASP A 344 -8.89 -11.98 -0.35
CA ASP A 344 -9.25 -11.68 1.04
C ASP A 344 -10.69 -11.20 1.24
N THR A 345 -11.52 -11.20 0.19
CA THR A 345 -12.94 -10.81 0.28
C THR A 345 -13.61 -11.43 1.50
N PHE A 346 -14.30 -10.60 2.28
CA PHE A 346 -14.95 -10.93 3.56
C PHE A 346 -14.00 -11.20 4.74
N SER A 347 -12.72 -10.87 4.63
CA SER A 347 -11.80 -10.83 5.78
C SER A 347 -12.17 -9.70 6.74
N PHE A 348 -11.68 -9.79 7.97
CA PHE A 348 -11.83 -8.76 8.98
C PHE A 348 -10.67 -8.79 9.97
N VAL A 349 -10.52 -7.71 10.72
CA VAL A 349 -9.64 -7.61 11.88
C VAL A 349 -10.42 -7.17 13.11
N LEU A 350 -9.91 -7.49 14.29
CA LEU A 350 -10.50 -7.13 15.58
C LEU A 350 -9.41 -6.68 16.54
N GLN A 351 -9.64 -5.55 17.20
CA GLN A 351 -8.78 -5.01 18.26
C GLN A 351 -9.61 -4.65 19.50
N ASP A 352 -9.05 -4.90 20.68
CA ASP A 352 -9.65 -4.58 21.98
C ASP A 352 -8.86 -3.45 22.67
N GLY A 353 -9.34 -2.21 22.57
CA GLY A 353 -8.60 -1.01 22.96
C GLY A 353 -7.28 -0.90 22.20
N GLU A 354 -6.15 -0.99 22.90
CA GLU A 354 -4.81 -1.02 22.30
C GLU A 354 -4.29 -2.44 21.98
N ASN A 355 -5.09 -3.49 22.23
CA ASN A 355 -4.64 -4.88 22.07
C ASN A 355 -5.17 -5.50 20.77
N PRO A 356 -4.33 -5.68 19.73
CA PRO A 356 -4.75 -6.40 18.53
C PRO A 356 -5.05 -7.86 18.85
N LEU A 357 -6.21 -8.37 18.41
CA LEU A 357 -6.65 -9.74 18.65
C LEU A 357 -6.62 -10.57 17.37
N ILE A 358 -7.50 -10.27 16.42
CA ILE A 358 -7.56 -10.93 15.11
C ILE A 358 -6.97 -9.97 14.08
N VAL A 359 -5.95 -10.40 13.36
CA VAL A 359 -5.18 -9.53 12.46
C VAL A 359 -5.12 -10.09 11.06
N ASP A 360 -4.87 -9.21 10.09
CA ASP A 360 -4.38 -9.65 8.79
C ASP A 360 -2.89 -10.03 8.94
N PRO A 361 -2.40 -11.14 8.37
CA PRO A 361 -0.98 -11.48 8.45
C PRO A 361 -0.03 -10.45 7.83
N GLY A 362 -0.53 -9.58 6.96
CA GLY A 362 0.24 -8.58 6.24
C GLY A 362 1.25 -9.18 5.26
N ILE A 363 2.13 -8.32 4.74
CA ILE A 363 3.11 -8.71 3.72
C ILE A 363 4.56 -8.61 4.21
N SER A 364 5.38 -9.56 3.77
CA SER A 364 6.82 -9.62 4.09
C SER A 364 7.71 -9.57 2.85
N THR A 365 7.16 -9.77 1.65
CA THR A 365 7.95 -9.80 0.42
C THR A 365 7.12 -9.51 -0.82
N TYR A 366 7.79 -8.99 -1.86
CA TYR A 366 7.26 -8.90 -3.22
C TYR A 366 7.87 -9.93 -4.17
N ASN A 367 8.86 -10.68 -3.70
CA ASN A 367 9.51 -11.68 -4.51
C ASN A 367 8.55 -12.86 -4.73
N ILE A 368 8.48 -13.34 -5.98
CA ILE A 368 7.71 -14.53 -6.33
C ILE A 368 8.26 -15.70 -5.51
N SER A 369 7.47 -16.17 -4.57
CA SER A 369 7.86 -17.16 -3.57
C SER A 369 6.61 -17.82 -2.99
N PRO A 370 6.73 -19.03 -2.41
CA PRO A 370 5.62 -19.65 -1.70
C PRO A 370 5.04 -18.77 -0.58
N ARG A 371 5.89 -17.95 0.05
CA ARG A 371 5.45 -16.97 1.05
C ARG A 371 4.51 -15.94 0.44
N ARG A 372 4.90 -15.32 -0.68
CA ARG A 372 4.05 -14.34 -1.37
C ARG A 372 2.75 -14.96 -1.91
N ASP A 373 2.84 -16.20 -2.41
CA ASP A 373 1.66 -16.93 -2.87
C ASP A 373 0.68 -17.20 -1.72
N TRP A 374 1.18 -17.53 -0.52
CA TRP A 374 0.37 -17.70 0.68
C TRP A 374 -0.20 -16.37 1.20
N GLU A 375 0.61 -15.31 1.30
CA GLU A 375 0.18 -13.99 1.79
C GLU A 375 -0.99 -13.41 0.98
N ARG A 376 -1.12 -13.78 -0.31
CA ARG A 376 -2.22 -13.34 -1.18
C ARG A 376 -3.39 -14.33 -1.24
N SER A 377 -3.28 -15.48 -0.59
CA SER A 377 -4.26 -16.58 -0.65
C SER A 377 -5.39 -16.39 0.35
N THR A 378 -6.58 -16.92 0.05
CA THR A 378 -7.72 -16.85 0.97
C THR A 378 -7.43 -17.52 2.32
N ALA A 379 -6.65 -18.59 2.33
CA ALA A 379 -6.28 -19.31 3.55
C ALA A 379 -5.35 -18.52 4.51
N ALA A 380 -4.83 -17.37 4.07
CA ALA A 380 -4.10 -16.43 4.92
C ALA A 380 -5.01 -15.37 5.56
N HIS A 381 -6.27 -15.27 5.16
CA HIS A 381 -7.17 -14.21 5.62
C HIS A 381 -8.30 -14.75 6.49
N ASN A 382 -8.96 -13.86 7.22
CA ASN A 382 -9.96 -14.21 8.23
C ASN A 382 -11.32 -14.47 7.59
N THR A 383 -11.38 -15.43 6.66
CA THR A 383 -12.54 -15.75 5.82
C THR A 383 -12.65 -17.25 5.55
N VAL A 384 -13.64 -17.68 4.75
CA VAL A 384 -13.87 -19.09 4.40
C VAL A 384 -13.14 -19.45 3.11
N CYS A 385 -12.30 -20.48 3.20
CA CYS A 385 -11.69 -21.18 2.07
C CYS A 385 -12.53 -22.40 1.69
N ILE A 386 -12.86 -22.55 0.41
CA ILE A 386 -13.68 -23.68 -0.10
C ILE A 386 -12.84 -24.53 -1.06
N ASP A 387 -12.81 -25.83 -0.82
CA ASP A 387 -12.08 -26.84 -1.62
C ASP A 387 -10.60 -26.48 -1.88
N ASP A 388 -9.95 -25.89 -0.86
CA ASP A 388 -8.56 -25.42 -0.89
C ASP A 388 -8.28 -24.45 -2.07
N GLN A 389 -9.29 -23.70 -2.50
CA GLN A 389 -9.19 -22.69 -3.55
C GLN A 389 -9.20 -21.28 -2.98
N ASN A 390 -8.66 -20.33 -3.76
CA ASN A 390 -8.80 -18.91 -3.47
C ASN A 390 -10.12 -18.36 -4.04
N SER A 391 -10.75 -17.43 -3.32
CA SER A 391 -11.94 -16.70 -3.75
C SER A 391 -11.68 -15.91 -5.05
N SER A 392 -10.45 -15.42 -5.23
CA SER A 392 -9.93 -14.81 -6.45
C SER A 392 -8.64 -15.50 -6.90
N GLU A 393 -8.44 -15.65 -8.22
CA GLU A 393 -7.30 -16.33 -8.83
C GLU A 393 -6.05 -15.44 -8.79
N VAL A 394 -5.42 -15.30 -7.63
CA VAL A 394 -4.11 -14.65 -7.48
C VAL A 394 -3.03 -15.54 -8.12
N TRP A 395 -2.15 -14.93 -8.92
CA TRP A 395 -1.04 -15.65 -9.55
C TRP A 395 0.14 -14.73 -9.83
N ALA A 396 1.36 -15.30 -9.83
CA ALA A 396 2.59 -14.53 -9.82
C ALA A 396 2.61 -13.48 -8.67
N GLY A 397 3.60 -12.59 -8.65
CA GLY A 397 3.75 -11.64 -7.53
C GLY A 397 2.65 -10.57 -7.43
N PHE A 398 2.04 -10.21 -8.56
CA PHE A 398 1.18 -9.01 -8.68
C PHE A 398 0.05 -9.16 -9.72
N ARG A 399 -0.44 -10.38 -9.97
CA ARG A 399 -1.52 -10.60 -10.95
C ARG A 399 -2.71 -11.31 -10.35
N VAL A 400 -3.85 -11.05 -10.96
CA VAL A 400 -5.13 -11.69 -10.66
C VAL A 400 -5.83 -12.06 -11.96
N GLY A 401 -6.35 -13.28 -12.01
CA GLY A 401 -7.16 -13.83 -13.11
C GLY A 401 -8.65 -13.64 -12.83
N LYS A 402 -9.40 -14.74 -12.63
CA LYS A 402 -10.79 -14.66 -12.17
C LYS A 402 -10.85 -13.91 -10.82
N ARG A 403 -11.82 -13.01 -10.64
CA ARG A 403 -12.04 -12.23 -9.42
C ARG A 403 -13.42 -12.56 -8.84
N ALA A 404 -13.52 -12.66 -7.52
CA ALA A 404 -14.80 -12.70 -6.83
C ALA A 404 -15.56 -11.39 -7.07
N LYS A 405 -16.89 -11.50 -7.25
CA LYS A 405 -17.80 -10.35 -7.32
C LYS A 405 -18.74 -10.40 -6.14
N VAL A 406 -18.81 -9.29 -5.41
CA VAL A 406 -19.69 -9.14 -4.25
C VAL A 406 -21.03 -8.56 -4.68
N THR A 407 -22.11 -9.04 -4.05
CA THR A 407 -23.46 -8.45 -4.09
C THR A 407 -23.91 -8.23 -2.66
N PHE A 408 -24.27 -6.98 -2.31
CA PHE A 408 -24.79 -6.65 -0.99
C PHE A 408 -26.26 -7.06 -0.86
N VAL A 409 -26.57 -7.73 0.25
CA VAL A 409 -27.93 -8.03 0.70
C VAL A 409 -28.41 -6.96 1.68
N LYS A 410 -27.52 -6.55 2.60
CA LYS A 410 -27.76 -5.48 3.57
C LYS A 410 -26.46 -4.72 3.83
N ASP A 411 -26.58 -3.41 4.05
CA ASP A 411 -25.47 -2.53 4.37
C ASP A 411 -25.99 -1.40 5.29
N SER A 412 -25.91 -1.62 6.60
CA SER A 412 -26.21 -0.65 7.64
C SER A 412 -25.06 -0.58 8.66
N PRO A 413 -24.98 0.48 9.49
CA PRO A 413 -23.88 0.65 10.43
C PRO A 413 -23.65 -0.53 11.39
N ASP A 414 -24.72 -1.24 11.73
CA ASP A 414 -24.77 -2.35 12.70
C ASP A 414 -24.88 -3.73 12.04
N GLU A 415 -25.12 -3.80 10.73
CA GLU A 415 -25.32 -5.05 10.01
C GLU A 415 -24.95 -4.93 8.53
N VAL A 416 -23.99 -5.75 8.10
CA VAL A 416 -23.54 -5.81 6.71
C VAL A 416 -23.58 -7.26 6.26
N ILE A 417 -24.28 -7.54 5.16
CA ILE A 417 -24.40 -8.88 4.58
C ILE A 417 -24.04 -8.80 3.10
N GLY A 418 -23.02 -9.55 2.69
CA GLY A 418 -22.59 -9.69 1.31
C GLY A 418 -22.59 -11.14 0.87
N ILE A 419 -22.75 -11.35 -0.44
CA ILE A 419 -22.61 -12.65 -1.12
C ILE A 419 -21.56 -12.51 -2.22
N HIS A 420 -20.66 -13.48 -2.38
CA HIS A 420 -19.72 -13.49 -3.51
C HIS A 420 -19.68 -14.80 -4.30
N ASP A 421 -19.30 -14.70 -5.58
CA ASP A 421 -19.26 -15.81 -6.55
C ASP A 421 -17.85 -16.42 -6.80
N GLY A 422 -16.89 -16.12 -5.92
CA GLY A 422 -15.48 -16.52 -6.04
C GLY A 422 -15.29 -18.02 -6.37
N TYR A 423 -16.04 -18.88 -5.70
CA TYR A 423 -15.98 -20.36 -5.83
C TYR A 423 -16.89 -20.94 -6.91
N GLY A 424 -17.41 -20.11 -7.81
CA GLY A 424 -18.18 -20.56 -8.97
C GLY A 424 -19.57 -21.06 -8.60
N LYS A 425 -19.74 -22.37 -8.39
CA LYS A 425 -21.06 -22.97 -8.10
C LYS A 425 -21.44 -22.93 -6.63
N CYS A 426 -20.48 -22.68 -5.74
CA CYS A 426 -20.73 -22.39 -4.34
C CYS A 426 -20.62 -20.88 -4.14
N LEU A 427 -21.69 -20.25 -3.67
CA LEU A 427 -21.67 -18.87 -3.21
C LEU A 427 -21.28 -18.87 -1.73
N HIS A 428 -20.52 -17.85 -1.33
CA HIS A 428 -20.23 -17.58 0.07
C HIS A 428 -20.95 -16.30 0.45
N GLN A 429 -21.86 -16.39 1.42
CA GLN A 429 -22.49 -15.27 2.08
C GLN A 429 -21.82 -15.06 3.42
N ARG A 430 -21.42 -13.83 3.74
CA ARG A 430 -21.00 -13.46 5.08
C ARG A 430 -21.81 -12.28 5.59
N GLY A 431 -22.27 -12.38 6.84
CA GLY A 431 -22.86 -11.30 7.60
C GLY A 431 -21.94 -10.89 8.76
N PHE A 432 -21.78 -9.58 8.95
CA PHE A 432 -21.20 -8.97 10.14
C PHE A 432 -22.31 -8.21 10.85
N GLN A 433 -22.54 -8.51 12.11
CA GLN A 433 -23.55 -7.87 12.95
C GLN A 433 -22.94 -7.48 14.28
N CYS A 434 -23.37 -6.36 14.85
CA CYS A 434 -23.03 -6.00 16.22
C CYS A 434 -24.26 -5.52 17.00
N ASN A 435 -24.26 -5.76 18.31
CA ASN A 435 -25.10 -5.05 19.26
C ASN A 435 -24.22 -4.54 20.42
N GLU A 436 -24.81 -4.05 21.50
CA GLU A 436 -24.06 -3.46 22.61
C GLU A 436 -23.06 -4.41 23.30
N LEU A 437 -23.15 -5.74 23.10
CA LEU A 437 -22.36 -6.75 23.84
C LEU A 437 -21.56 -7.73 22.97
N VAL A 438 -21.92 -7.89 21.69
CA VAL A 438 -21.37 -8.98 20.86
C VAL A 438 -21.20 -8.59 19.41
N PHE A 439 -20.10 -9.05 18.80
CA PHE A 439 -19.98 -9.18 17.34
C PHE A 439 -20.40 -10.57 16.91
N VAL A 440 -21.20 -10.66 15.85
CA VAL A 440 -21.59 -11.92 15.21
C VAL A 440 -21.09 -11.89 13.77
N VAL A 441 -20.24 -12.86 13.43
CA VAL A 441 -19.81 -13.14 12.07
C VAL A 441 -20.47 -14.45 11.63
N ARG A 442 -21.37 -14.38 10.66
CA ARG A 442 -22.12 -15.54 10.17
C ARG A 442 -21.78 -15.84 8.72
N ASP A 443 -21.27 -17.03 8.49
CA ASP A 443 -21.01 -17.58 7.16
C ASP A 443 -22.13 -18.51 6.71
N GLU A 444 -22.50 -18.42 5.44
CA GLU A 444 -23.42 -19.35 4.81
C GLU A 444 -22.94 -19.71 3.39
N LEU A 445 -22.82 -21.01 3.13
CA LEU A 445 -22.40 -21.57 1.85
C LEU A 445 -23.60 -22.08 1.06
N GLN A 446 -23.79 -21.54 -0.13
CA GLN A 446 -24.91 -21.91 -1.00
C GLN A 446 -24.38 -22.63 -2.25
N GLY A 447 -24.47 -23.96 -2.25
CA GLY A 447 -24.02 -24.79 -3.36
C GLY A 447 -23.39 -26.09 -2.87
N SER A 448 -22.68 -26.76 -3.76
CA SER A 448 -21.95 -27.99 -3.43
C SER A 448 -20.46 -27.70 -3.25
N PHE A 449 -19.89 -28.23 -2.18
CA PHE A 449 -18.47 -28.23 -1.85
C PHE A 449 -18.09 -29.57 -1.21
N GLN A 450 -16.80 -29.91 -1.21
CA GLN A 450 -16.28 -31.10 -0.52
C GLN A 450 -15.72 -30.74 0.86
N LYS A 451 -15.12 -29.56 0.96
CA LYS A 451 -14.44 -29.07 2.16
C LYS A 451 -14.61 -27.55 2.26
N ALA A 452 -14.89 -27.06 3.47
CA ALA A 452 -14.87 -25.64 3.78
C ALA A 452 -14.21 -25.41 5.14
N GLU A 453 -13.29 -24.44 5.19
CA GLU A 453 -12.56 -24.05 6.39
C GLU A 453 -12.59 -22.54 6.56
N ALA A 454 -13.03 -22.07 7.72
CA ALA A 454 -12.82 -20.68 8.13
C ALA A 454 -11.47 -20.56 8.84
N HIS A 455 -10.79 -19.43 8.65
CA HIS A 455 -9.54 -19.13 9.34
C HIS A 455 -9.70 -17.91 10.24
N LEU A 456 -9.05 -17.91 11.40
CA LEU A 456 -8.92 -16.76 12.29
C LEU A 456 -7.47 -16.64 12.73
N HIS A 457 -6.76 -15.61 12.27
CA HIS A 457 -5.35 -15.36 12.54
C HIS A 457 -5.21 -14.41 13.72
N PHE A 458 -4.55 -14.85 14.78
CA PHE A 458 -4.35 -14.02 15.96
C PHE A 458 -3.03 -13.27 15.89
N HIS A 459 -3.00 -12.08 16.50
CA HIS A 459 -1.76 -11.34 16.70
C HIS A 459 -0.73 -12.18 17.48
N PHE A 460 0.57 -12.01 17.18
CA PHE A 460 1.64 -12.83 17.77
C PHE A 460 1.76 -12.74 19.30
N GLU A 461 1.15 -11.73 19.92
CA GLU A 461 1.13 -11.52 21.37
C GLU A 461 -0.16 -12.00 22.05
N VAL A 462 -1.14 -12.51 21.29
CA VAL A 462 -2.39 -13.00 21.85
C VAL A 462 -2.16 -14.28 22.63
N ASP A 463 -2.63 -14.28 23.88
CA ASP A 463 -2.79 -15.47 24.69
C ASP A 463 -4.16 -16.11 24.40
N LEU A 464 -4.15 -17.31 23.83
CA LEU A 464 -5.33 -18.05 23.41
C LEU A 464 -5.54 -19.25 24.33
N GLU A 465 -6.52 -19.17 25.22
CA GLU A 465 -6.85 -20.22 26.18
C GLU A 465 -8.14 -20.95 25.74
N PRO A 466 -8.11 -22.25 25.38
CA PRO A 466 -9.33 -22.99 25.10
C PRO A 466 -10.15 -23.19 26.39
N VAL A 467 -11.42 -22.77 26.35
CA VAL A 467 -12.40 -23.00 27.42
C VAL A 467 -13.04 -24.38 27.23
N ASP A 468 -13.37 -24.72 25.99
CA ASP A 468 -13.78 -26.05 25.53
C ASP A 468 -13.52 -26.21 24.02
N GLU A 469 -14.14 -27.20 23.37
CA GLU A 469 -13.95 -27.49 21.94
C GLU A 469 -14.44 -26.39 20.99
N HIS A 470 -15.31 -25.49 21.46
CA HIS A 470 -15.98 -24.46 20.66
C HIS A 470 -15.76 -23.03 21.18
N ARG A 471 -15.14 -22.88 22.36
CA ARG A 471 -14.97 -21.60 23.04
C ARG A 471 -13.52 -21.35 23.41
N PHE A 472 -13.05 -20.13 23.14
CA PHE A 472 -11.68 -19.69 23.38
C PHE A 472 -11.68 -18.32 24.06
N LEU A 473 -10.83 -18.16 25.07
CA LEU A 473 -10.63 -16.91 25.78
C LEU A 473 -9.35 -16.24 25.26
N LEU A 474 -9.49 -15.03 24.70
CA LEU A 474 -8.39 -14.21 24.18
C LEU A 474 -7.99 -13.19 25.24
N ASN A 475 -6.71 -13.17 25.63
CA ASN A 475 -6.14 -12.24 26.61
C ASN A 475 -6.94 -12.13 27.92
N LYS A 476 -7.68 -13.19 28.29
CA LYS A 476 -8.54 -13.25 29.49
C LYS A 476 -9.70 -12.25 29.52
N SER A 477 -9.95 -11.53 28.42
CA SER A 477 -10.97 -10.45 28.35
C SER A 477 -12.02 -10.65 27.27
N VAL A 478 -11.75 -11.46 26.24
CA VAL A 478 -12.65 -11.63 25.10
C VAL A 478 -12.96 -13.10 24.87
N LEU A 479 -14.24 -13.48 24.90
CA LEU A 479 -14.68 -14.84 24.59
C LEU A 479 -15.05 -14.93 23.11
N LEU A 480 -14.37 -15.84 22.42
CA LEU A 480 -14.68 -16.28 21.08
C LEU A 480 -15.47 -17.60 21.16
N GLU A 481 -16.68 -17.63 20.62
CA GLU A 481 -17.52 -18.83 20.52
C GLU A 481 -17.80 -19.17 19.05
N VAL A 482 -17.62 -20.44 18.68
CA VAL A 482 -17.79 -20.92 17.31
C VAL A 482 -18.83 -22.03 17.26
N GLN A 483 -19.91 -21.80 16.52
CA GLN A 483 -21.00 -22.77 16.31
C GLN A 483 -21.06 -23.23 14.85
N GLY A 484 -21.42 -24.50 14.62
CA GLY A 484 -21.48 -25.11 13.28
C GLY A 484 -20.16 -25.67 12.76
N ALA A 485 -19.16 -25.85 13.65
CA ALA A 485 -17.88 -26.46 13.33
C ALA A 485 -17.86 -27.95 13.63
N SER A 486 -17.35 -28.77 12.70
CA SER A 486 -17.10 -30.20 12.91
C SER A 486 -15.76 -30.47 13.61
N SER A 487 -14.81 -29.54 13.46
CA SER A 487 -13.54 -29.56 14.18
C SER A 487 -12.91 -28.17 14.18
N ILE A 488 -12.24 -27.81 15.27
CA ILE A 488 -11.44 -26.60 15.38
C ILE A 488 -10.01 -27.01 15.75
N THR A 489 -9.05 -26.63 14.92
CA THR A 489 -7.63 -26.93 15.16
C THR A 489 -6.83 -25.65 15.32
N LEU A 490 -5.86 -25.69 16.23
CA LEU A 490 -4.91 -24.60 16.45
C LEU A 490 -3.64 -24.85 15.64
N ASP A 491 -3.38 -23.98 14.67
CA ASP A 491 -2.21 -24.03 13.80
C ASP A 491 -1.26 -22.87 14.07
N ASN A 492 0.00 -23.05 13.67
CA ASN A 492 0.99 -21.97 13.71
C ASN A 492 1.08 -21.29 12.33
N TYR A 493 1.32 -19.99 12.33
CA TYR A 493 1.69 -19.23 11.15
C TYR A 493 2.76 -18.19 11.48
N GLU A 494 3.20 -17.44 10.47
CA GLU A 494 4.16 -16.35 10.63
C GLU A 494 3.52 -15.01 10.22
N GLN A 495 3.23 -14.17 11.20
CA GLN A 495 2.75 -12.80 11.00
C GLN A 495 3.88 -11.92 10.47
N ALA A 496 3.61 -11.09 9.46
CA ALA A 496 4.55 -10.11 8.95
C ALA A 496 4.40 -8.79 9.73
N LEU A 497 5.52 -8.30 10.28
CA LEU A 497 5.61 -6.99 10.93
C LEU A 497 6.40 -5.97 10.08
N GLY A 498 6.60 -6.30 8.80
CA GLY A 498 7.46 -5.59 7.88
C GLY A 498 8.08 -6.53 6.86
N TYR A 499 8.65 -5.95 5.81
CA TYR A 499 9.43 -6.71 4.84
C TYR A 499 10.55 -7.49 5.53
N ASN A 500 10.67 -8.78 5.23
CA ASN A 500 11.67 -9.68 5.81
C ASN A 500 11.66 -9.74 7.36
N LEU A 501 10.55 -9.38 8.00
CA LEU A 501 10.40 -9.42 9.46
C LEU A 501 9.14 -10.22 9.82
N LEU A 502 9.36 -11.45 10.29
CA LEU A 502 8.31 -12.41 10.62
C LEU A 502 8.32 -12.72 12.12
N LYS A 503 7.14 -12.93 12.69
CA LYS A 503 6.93 -13.43 14.06
C LYS A 503 6.02 -14.64 14.03
N LYS A 504 6.36 -15.65 14.83
CA LYS A 504 5.49 -16.82 15.02
C LYS A 504 4.22 -16.39 15.74
N ALA A 505 3.09 -16.84 15.25
CA ALA A 505 1.77 -16.55 15.78
C ALA A 505 0.86 -17.78 15.57
N GLN A 506 -0.36 -17.71 16.08
CA GLN A 506 -1.32 -18.81 16.06
C GLN A 506 -2.59 -18.46 15.31
N LYS A 507 -3.23 -19.46 14.70
CA LYS A 507 -4.52 -19.30 14.04
C LYS A 507 -5.45 -20.47 14.33
N LEU A 508 -6.76 -20.23 14.31
CA LEU A 508 -7.73 -21.31 14.23
C LEU A 508 -7.98 -21.68 12.76
N VAL A 509 -8.10 -22.98 12.53
CA VAL A 509 -8.67 -23.55 11.31
C VAL A 509 -9.96 -24.28 11.72
N ILE A 510 -11.08 -23.75 11.25
CA ILE A 510 -12.42 -24.15 11.68
C ILE A 510 -13.08 -24.86 10.50
N ARG A 511 -13.21 -26.19 10.59
CA ARG A 511 -13.88 -26.98 9.55
C ARG A 511 -15.38 -26.91 9.75
N LEU A 512 -16.11 -26.45 8.74
CA LEU A 512 -17.57 -26.37 8.80
C LEU A 512 -18.17 -27.78 8.88
N GLU A 513 -19.15 -27.99 9.76
CA GLU A 513 -19.93 -29.23 9.84
C GLU A 513 -20.98 -29.30 8.72
N SER A 514 -21.55 -28.15 8.39
CA SER A 514 -22.60 -28.00 7.39
C SER A 514 -22.35 -26.75 6.54
N ASN A 515 -23.41 -26.10 6.08
CA ASN A 515 -23.32 -24.91 5.24
C ASN A 515 -23.24 -23.61 6.04
N VAL A 516 -23.42 -23.65 7.36
CA VAL A 516 -23.48 -22.45 8.21
C VAL A 516 -22.43 -22.53 9.31
N LEU A 517 -21.72 -21.42 9.51
CA LEU A 517 -20.83 -21.19 10.65
C LEU A 517 -21.20 -19.88 11.30
N GLU A 518 -21.23 -19.84 12.62
CA GLU A 518 -21.43 -18.61 13.36
C GLU A 518 -20.30 -18.43 14.38
N THR A 519 -19.63 -17.28 14.31
CA THR A 519 -18.59 -16.87 15.24
C THR A 519 -19.11 -15.69 16.04
N ARG A 520 -19.15 -15.83 17.37
CA ARG A 520 -19.57 -14.78 18.29
C ARG A 520 -18.41 -14.32 19.14
N ILE A 521 -18.27 -13.02 19.32
CA ILE A 521 -17.16 -12.41 20.05
C ILE A 521 -17.73 -11.50 21.13
N TYR A 522 -17.57 -11.91 22.39
CA TYR A 522 -18.10 -11.25 23.57
C TYR A 522 -16.99 -10.54 24.34
N LYS A 523 -17.30 -9.34 24.84
CA LYS A 523 -16.43 -8.61 25.76
C LYS A 523 -16.77 -8.98 27.21
N ASN A 524 -15.76 -9.22 28.04
CA ASN A 524 -15.89 -9.50 29.48
C ASN A 524 -16.93 -10.61 29.82
N PRO A 525 -16.70 -11.85 29.31
CA PRO A 525 -17.60 -13.00 29.50
C PRO A 525 -17.76 -13.49 30.94
#